data_AF-W1XL14-F1
#
_entry.id   AF-W1XL14-F1
#
_cell.length_a   1.000
_cell.length_b   1.000
_cell.length_c   1.000
_cell.angle_alpha   90.00
_cell.angle_beta   90.00
_cell.angle_gamma   90.00
#
_symmetry.space_group_name_H-M   'P 1'
#
loop_
_entity.id
_entity.type
_entity.pdbx_description
1 polymer ?
#
loop_
_entity_poly.entity_id
_entity_poly.type
_entity_poly.pdbx_seq_one_letter_code
_entity_poly.pdbx_strand_id
1 'polypeptide(L)'
;LQTDAQGAWFEHDLHVLSEQQKAACVVLNPEKSHPYIEDMEMFLSPLPVVLEWHCVMCEQFFHGKKFCEACGTGIYCRATCTKSVYRYQPDLYQDCGGALT
;
A
#
# COMPACT_ATOMS: atom_id res chain seq x y z
N LEU A 1 20.13 -28.27 -19.52
CA LEU A 1 20.28 -27.94 -18.10
C LEU A 1 19.04 -27.19 -17.68
N GLN A 2 18.09 -27.90 -17.10
CA GLN A 2 16.85 -27.34 -16.59
C GLN A 2 17.18 -26.79 -15.21
N THR A 3 17.24 -25.47 -15.07
CA THR A 3 17.37 -24.85 -13.75
C THR A 3 15.97 -24.80 -13.17
N ASP A 4 15.78 -25.50 -12.06
CA ASP A 4 14.61 -25.39 -11.20
C ASP A 4 14.56 -23.96 -10.67
N ALA A 5 14.00 -23.03 -11.46
CA ALA A 5 13.87 -21.62 -11.12
C ALA A 5 12.72 -21.42 -10.11
N GLN A 6 12.73 -22.20 -9.03
CA GLN A 6 11.99 -21.85 -7.83
C GLN A 6 12.73 -20.65 -7.24
N GLY A 7 12.11 -19.47 -7.29
CA GLY A 7 12.69 -18.25 -6.75
C GLY A 7 13.15 -18.46 -5.31
N ALA A 8 14.16 -17.69 -4.87
CA ALA A 8 14.65 -17.79 -3.50
C ALA A 8 13.49 -17.59 -2.51
N TRP A 9 13.19 -18.63 -1.73
CA TRP A 9 12.23 -18.58 -0.65
C TRP A 9 12.97 -18.80 0.66
N PHE A 10 12.42 -18.23 1.72
CA PHE A 10 12.88 -18.41 3.08
C PHE A 10 11.78 -19.09 3.86
N GLU A 11 12.15 -20.07 4.67
CA GLU A 11 11.27 -20.71 5.64
C GLU A 11 11.84 -20.52 7.04
N HIS A 12 10.94 -20.36 8.00
CA HIS A 12 11.32 -20.27 9.39
C HIS A 12 11.73 -21.66 9.88
N ASP A 13 13.02 -21.87 10.16
CA ASP A 13 13.47 -23.11 10.79
C ASP A 13 13.22 -23.08 12.30
N LEU A 14 12.02 -23.54 12.68
CA LEU A 14 11.59 -23.57 14.07
C LEU A 14 12.33 -24.62 14.92
N HIS A 15 13.06 -25.56 14.29
CA HIS A 15 13.80 -26.61 15.00
C HIS A 15 15.08 -26.08 15.64
N VAL A 16 15.63 -24.99 15.10
CA VAL A 16 16.84 -24.33 15.62
C VAL A 16 16.52 -23.48 16.86
N LEU A 17 15.25 -23.13 17.08
CA LEU A 17 14.84 -22.31 18.21
C LEU A 17 14.73 -23.13 19.50
N SER A 18 15.33 -22.62 20.57
CA SER A 18 15.06 -23.12 21.92
C SER A 18 13.60 -22.86 22.34
N GLU A 19 13.09 -23.59 23.32
CA GLU A 19 11.73 -23.41 23.84
C GLU A 19 11.46 -21.97 24.32
N GLN A 20 12.47 -21.32 24.91
CA GLN A 20 12.36 -19.93 25.35
C GLN A 20 12.26 -18.95 24.17
N GLN A 21 12.99 -19.21 23.08
CA GLN A 21 12.90 -18.41 21.85
C GLN A 21 11.58 -18.61 21.13
N LYS A 22 11.08 -19.85 21.07
CA LYS A 22 9.73 -20.14 20.55
C LYS A 22 8.67 -19.39 21.34
N ALA A 23 8.75 -19.40 22.67
CA ALA A 23 7.82 -18.70 23.53
C ALA A 23 7.85 -17.17 23.38
N ALA A 24 8.96 -16.58 22.93
CA ALA A 24 9.08 -15.15 22.68
C ALA A 24 8.77 -14.74 21.23
N CYS A 25 8.60 -15.70 20.32
CA CYS A 25 8.37 -15.45 18.91
C CYS A 25 6.93 -14.96 18.68
N VAL A 26 6.77 -13.70 18.25
CA VAL A 26 5.46 -13.07 17.97
C VAL A 26 4.73 -13.68 16.79
N VAL A 27 5.45 -14.36 15.87
CA VAL A 27 4.84 -15.08 14.74
C VAL A 27 4.15 -16.36 15.23
N LEU A 28 4.73 -17.04 16.24
CA LEU A 28 4.16 -18.25 16.82
C LEU A 28 3.18 -17.98 17.96
N ASN A 29 3.32 -16.84 18.64
CA ASN A 29 2.53 -16.43 19.80
C ASN A 29 1.98 -15.01 19.57
N PRO A 30 0.96 -14.84 18.72
CA PRO A 30 0.43 -13.53 18.35
C PRO A 30 -0.11 -12.75 19.54
N GLU A 31 -0.53 -13.41 20.62
CA GLU A 31 -1.01 -12.78 21.85
C GLU A 31 0.09 -12.04 22.62
N LYS A 32 1.37 -12.32 22.30
CA LYS A 32 2.53 -11.61 22.84
C LYS A 32 3.00 -10.47 21.94
N SER A 33 2.32 -10.27 20.81
CA SER A 33 2.57 -9.11 19.95
C SER A 33 2.30 -7.82 20.72
N HIS A 34 3.05 -6.78 20.37
CA HIS A 34 2.77 -5.47 20.95
C HIS A 34 1.46 -4.95 20.36
N PRO A 35 0.56 -4.33 21.16
CA PRO A 35 -0.70 -3.78 20.67
C PRO A 35 -0.60 -2.84 19.46
N TYR A 36 0.56 -2.21 19.22
CA TYR A 36 0.74 -1.30 18.07
C TYR A 36 0.88 -2.07 16.74
N ILE A 37 1.08 -3.39 16.74
CA ILE A 37 1.23 -4.17 15.51
C ILE A 37 -0.06 -4.13 14.69
N GLU A 38 -1.22 -4.13 15.34
CA GLU A 38 -2.52 -3.92 14.66
C GLU A 38 -2.59 -2.51 14.06
N ASP A 39 -2.14 -1.48 14.78
CA ASP A 39 -2.06 -0.11 14.25
C ASP A 39 -1.08 0.02 13.07
N MET A 40 -0.04 -0.82 13.03
CA MET A 40 0.94 -0.87 11.95
C MET A 40 0.40 -1.50 10.67
N GLU A 41 -0.70 -2.26 10.74
CA GLU A 41 -1.35 -2.87 9.57
C GLU A 41 -1.78 -1.79 8.55
N MET A 42 -2.09 -0.58 9.03
CA MET A 42 -2.34 0.59 8.18
C MET A 42 -1.14 0.94 7.29
N PHE A 43 0.10 0.76 7.77
CA PHE A 43 1.32 1.02 6.98
C PHE A 43 1.72 -0.15 6.07
N LEU A 44 1.23 -1.34 6.36
CA LEU A 44 1.42 -2.53 5.52
C LEU A 44 0.35 -2.67 4.43
N SER A 45 -0.76 -1.94 4.59
CA SER A 45 -1.83 -1.88 3.60
C SER A 45 -1.32 -1.31 2.27
N PRO A 46 -1.74 -1.88 1.12
CA PRO A 46 -1.33 -1.37 -0.18
C PRO A 46 -1.75 0.09 -0.33
N LEU A 47 -0.81 0.92 -0.80
CA LEU A 47 -1.06 2.33 -1.03
C LEU A 47 -2.25 2.51 -1.99
N PRO A 48 -3.14 3.48 -1.74
CA PRO A 48 -4.28 3.72 -2.60
C PRO A 48 -3.85 4.00 -4.04
N VAL A 49 -4.59 3.45 -5.00
CA VAL A 49 -4.32 3.69 -6.42
C VAL A 49 -4.97 5.02 -6.80
N VAL A 50 -4.16 5.99 -7.19
CA VAL A 50 -4.66 7.28 -7.70
C VAL A 50 -5.20 7.08 -9.11
N LEU A 51 -6.47 7.42 -9.34
CA LEU A 51 -7.13 7.31 -10.64
C LEU A 51 -7.10 8.63 -11.41
N GLU A 52 -7.04 9.76 -10.71
CA GLU A 52 -7.02 11.10 -11.31
C GLU A 52 -6.10 12.04 -10.55
N TRP A 53 -5.41 12.87 -11.33
CA TRP A 53 -4.51 13.91 -10.89
C TRP A 53 -5.00 15.26 -11.35
N HIS A 54 -4.85 16.26 -10.50
CA HIS A 54 -5.03 17.67 -10.84
C HIS A 54 -3.69 18.40 -10.74
N CYS A 55 -3.24 19.03 -11.83
CA CYS A 55 -2.07 19.89 -11.82
C CYS A 55 -2.46 21.31 -11.38
N VAL A 56 -2.08 21.70 -10.16
CA VAL A 56 -2.49 23.03 -9.62
C VAL A 56 -1.82 24.21 -10.33
N MET A 57 -0.83 23.98 -11.20
CA MET A 57 -0.18 25.04 -11.98
C MET A 57 -0.91 25.38 -13.28
N CYS A 58 -1.54 24.40 -13.92
CA CYS A 58 -2.24 24.59 -15.20
C CYS A 58 -3.73 24.21 -15.13
N GLU A 59 -4.21 23.85 -13.95
CA GLU A 59 -5.60 23.49 -13.63
C GLU A 59 -6.15 22.28 -14.41
N GLN A 60 -5.27 21.51 -15.07
CA GLN A 60 -5.66 20.34 -15.84
C GLN A 60 -5.83 19.10 -14.96
N PHE A 61 -6.87 18.34 -15.28
CA PHE A 61 -7.15 17.01 -14.73
C PHE A 61 -6.70 15.94 -15.72
N PHE A 62 -6.06 14.88 -15.24
CA PHE A 62 -5.55 13.80 -16.08
C PHE A 62 -5.43 12.47 -15.32
N HIS A 63 -5.39 11.36 -16.06
CA HIS A 63 -5.31 10.01 -15.51
C HIS A 63 -3.92 9.39 -15.70
N GLY A 64 -3.68 8.26 -15.00
CA GLY A 64 -2.45 7.49 -15.15
C GLY A 64 -1.32 7.95 -14.24
N LYS A 65 -0.12 8.16 -14.80
CA LYS A 65 1.08 8.50 -14.02
C LYS A 65 1.02 9.97 -13.56
N LYS A 66 1.52 10.26 -12.36
CA LYS A 66 1.70 11.62 -11.81
C LYS A 66 2.71 12.45 -12.63
N PHE A 67 2.29 12.91 -13.81
CA PHE A 67 3.10 13.73 -14.70
C PHE A 67 2.19 14.59 -15.57
N CYS A 68 2.22 15.91 -15.38
CA CYS A 68 1.51 16.82 -16.24
C CYS A 68 2.35 17.09 -17.48
N GLU A 69 1.88 16.69 -18.65
CA GLU A 69 2.58 16.91 -19.92
C GLU A 69 2.69 18.41 -20.26
N ALA A 70 1.66 19.20 -19.95
CA ALA A 70 1.67 20.64 -20.20
C ALA A 70 2.72 21.39 -19.37
N CYS A 71 2.97 20.96 -18.13
CA CYS A 71 3.98 21.57 -17.26
C CYS A 71 5.34 20.86 -17.30
N GLY A 72 5.43 19.69 -17.96
CA GLY A 72 6.63 18.86 -18.00
C GLY A 72 7.07 18.32 -16.63
N THR A 73 6.17 18.25 -15.63
CA THR A 73 6.51 17.85 -14.27
C THR A 73 5.31 17.28 -13.50
N GLY A 74 5.60 16.43 -12.52
CA GLY A 74 4.61 15.90 -11.58
C GLY A 74 4.52 16.66 -10.26
N ILE A 75 5.44 17.58 -9.97
CA ILE A 75 5.58 18.16 -8.61
C ILE A 75 4.36 18.98 -8.16
N TYR A 76 3.62 19.54 -9.11
CA TYR A 76 2.40 20.32 -8.86
C TYR A 76 1.11 19.50 -8.97
N CYS A 77 1.23 18.18 -9.14
CA CYS A 77 0.08 17.30 -9.31
C CYS A 77 -0.38 16.76 -7.96
N ARG A 78 -1.69 16.86 -7.68
CA ARG A 78 -2.34 16.33 -6.48
C ARG A 78 -3.33 15.24 -6.88
N ALA A 79 -3.43 14.18 -6.09
CA ALA A 79 -4.45 13.16 -6.30
C ALA A 79 -5.82 13.78 -5.98
N THR A 80 -6.79 13.62 -6.88
CA THR A 80 -8.17 14.10 -6.70
C THR A 80 -9.16 12.95 -6.57
N CYS A 81 -8.82 11.79 -7.11
CA CYS A 81 -9.58 10.56 -6.94
C CYS A 81 -8.61 9.40 -6.68
N THR A 82 -8.90 8.63 -5.63
CA THR A 82 -8.16 7.42 -5.27
C THR A 82 -9.12 6.25 -5.08
N LYS A 83 -8.77 5.09 -5.63
CA LYS A 83 -9.42 3.83 -5.28
C LYS A 83 -8.70 3.24 -4.08
N SER A 84 -9.33 3.29 -2.91
CA SER A 84 -8.89 2.49 -1.77
C SER A 84 -9.20 1.01 -2.03
N VAL A 85 -8.29 0.13 -1.62
CA VAL A 85 -8.49 -1.32 -1.70
C VAL A 85 -9.11 -1.86 -0.39
N TYR A 86 -9.23 -1.04 0.66
CA TYR A 86 -9.68 -1.47 1.99
C TYR A 86 -10.73 -0.58 2.66
N ARG A 87 -11.47 -1.22 3.57
CA ARG A 87 -12.79 -0.88 4.14
C ARG A 87 -12.80 0.22 5.22
N TYR A 88 -11.66 0.73 5.68
CA TYR A 88 -11.63 1.60 6.86
C TYR A 88 -11.03 2.98 6.57
N GLN A 89 -11.73 3.77 5.74
CA GLN A 89 -11.62 5.23 5.72
C GLN A 89 -12.78 5.82 4.92
N PRO A 90 -13.84 6.35 5.57
CA PRO A 90 -14.93 7.05 4.89
C PRO A 90 -14.46 8.37 4.24
N ASP A 91 -13.39 8.96 4.76
CA ASP A 91 -13.02 10.36 4.50
C ASP A 91 -12.17 10.55 3.24
N LEU A 92 -11.64 9.45 2.67
CA LEU A 92 -10.86 9.45 1.42
C LEU A 92 -11.63 8.86 0.23
N TYR A 93 -12.86 8.41 0.45
CA TYR A 93 -13.72 7.90 -0.61
C TYR A 93 -14.58 9.04 -1.15
N GLN A 94 -14.01 9.90 -1.98
CA GLN A 94 -14.84 10.69 -2.89
C GLN A 94 -15.17 9.80 -4.08
N ASP A 95 -16.46 9.49 -4.20
CA ASP A 95 -17.04 8.73 -5.30
C ASP A 95 -16.57 9.31 -6.63
N CYS A 96 -15.79 8.53 -7.35
CA CYS A 96 -15.18 8.97 -8.59
C CYS A 96 -16.21 8.86 -9.71
N GLY A 97 -17.14 9.82 -9.74
CA GLY A 97 -17.96 10.11 -10.90
C GLY A 97 -19.44 10.32 -10.61
N GLY A 98 -19.85 11.58 -10.49
CA GLY A 98 -21.08 12.04 -11.11
C GLY A 98 -20.69 13.06 -12.17
N ALA A 99 -20.65 12.65 -13.44
CA ALA A 99 -20.49 13.58 -14.55
C ALA A 99 -21.53 14.70 -14.42
N LEU A 100 -21.09 15.96 -14.25
CA LEU A 100 -21.96 17.09 -14.55
C LEU A 100 -22.10 17.12 -16.07
N THR A 101 -23.25 16.62 -16.52
CA THR A 101 -23.84 16.86 -17.85
C THR A 101 -23.90 18.34 -18.18
#